data_AF-A0A7D5TWC4-F1
#
_entry.id   AF-A0A7D5TWC4-F1
#
_cell.length_a   1.000
_cell.length_b   1.000
_cell.length_c   1.000
_cell.angle_alpha   90.00
_cell.angle_beta   90.00
_cell.angle_gamma   90.00
#
_symmetry.space_group_name_H-M   'P 1'
#
loop_
_entity.id
_entity.type
_entity.pdbx_description
1 polymer ?
#
loop_
_entity_poly.entity_id
_entity_poly.type
_entity_poly.pdbx_seq_one_letter_code
_entity_poly.pdbx_strand_id
1 'polypeptide(L)' 'MPGGTSAVELVCSQRDNIPIALAVMMSMGVLLAFSFVFISPSNEAFPVLVIDAVLIGGSTAFFLVTYYYCTKRAMDD' A
#
# COMPACT_ATOMS: atom_id res chain seq x y z
N MET A 1 24.65 6.03 -22.67
CA MET A 1 24.68 7.40 -22.10
C MET A 1 23.37 8.06 -22.49
N PRO A 2 22.62 8.75 -21.61
CA PRO A 2 22.84 9.18 -20.21
C PRO A 2 21.97 8.31 -19.24
N GLY A 3 22.19 8.15 -17.93
CA GLY A 3 22.68 9.06 -16.90
C GLY A 3 21.68 9.19 -15.73
N GLY A 4 20.96 8.12 -15.34
CA GLY A 4 19.92 8.18 -14.32
C GLY A 4 19.67 6.85 -13.59
N THR A 5 20.63 6.40 -12.78
CA THR A 5 20.44 5.41 -11.70
C THR A 5 19.50 5.96 -10.62
N SER A 6 18.23 6.17 -10.96
CA SER A 6 17.22 6.70 -10.06
C SER A 6 16.50 5.55 -9.38
N ALA A 7 16.39 5.56 -8.05
CA ALA A 7 15.63 4.56 -7.28
C ALA A 7 14.22 4.29 -7.85
N VAL A 8 13.67 5.26 -8.57
CA VAL A 8 12.41 5.16 -9.32
C VAL A 8 12.42 4.08 -10.40
N GLU A 9 13.50 3.92 -11.18
CA GLU A 9 13.58 2.86 -12.19
C GLU A 9 13.59 1.47 -11.55
N LEU A 10 14.33 1.32 -10.43
CA LEU A 10 14.38 0.06 -9.70
C LEU A 10 12.99 -0.33 -9.17
N VAL A 11 12.27 0.64 -8.59
CA VAL A 11 10.90 0.44 -8.10
C VAL A 11 9.94 0.13 -9.25
N CYS A 12 10.05 0.84 -10.38
CA CYS A 12 9.21 0.56 -11.54
C CYS A 12 9.53 -0.77 -12.23
N SER A 13 10.77 -1.28 -12.14
CA SER A 13 11.10 -2.64 -12.56
C SER A 13 10.40 -3.71 -11.72
N GLN A 14 9.97 -3.37 -10.50
CA GLN A 14 9.23 -4.27 -9.60
C GLN A 14 7.72 -4.12 -9.73
N ARG A 15 7.24 -3.31 -10.68
CA ARG A 15 5.82 -2.99 -10.91
C ARG A 15 4.92 -4.23 -10.97
N ASP A 16 5.35 -5.29 -11.63
CA ASP A 16 4.54 -6.51 -11.82
C ASP A 16 4.26 -7.26 -10.51
N ASN A 17 5.07 -7.02 -9.47
CA ASN A 17 4.86 -7.60 -8.14
C ASN A 17 4.00 -6.71 -7.22
N ILE A 18 3.82 -5.42 -7.54
CA ILE A 18 3.01 -4.49 -6.74
C ILE A 18 1.53 -4.91 -6.64
N PRO A 19 0.88 -5.45 -7.70
CA PRO A 19 -0.49 -5.97 -7.60
C PRO A 19 -0.66 -7.05 -6.52
N ILE A 20 0.35 -7.91 -6.32
CA ILE A 20 0.31 -8.94 -5.27
C ILE A 20 0.35 -8.27 -3.90
N ALA A 21 1.25 -7.30 -3.71
CA ALA A 21 1.30 -6.52 -2.47
C ALA A 21 -0.05 -5.82 -2.21
N LEU A 22 -0.65 -5.18 -3.21
CA LEU A 22 -1.96 -4.55 -3.10
C LEU A 22 -3.07 -5.56 -2.75
N ALA A 23 -3.05 -6.77 -3.31
CA ALA A 23 -4.00 -7.81 -2.97
C ALA A 23 -3.88 -8.25 -1.50
N VAL A 24 -2.65 -8.37 -0.99
CA VAL A 24 -2.38 -8.67 0.43
C VAL A 24 -2.85 -7.51 1.32
N MET A 25 -2.55 -6.27 0.94
CA MET A 25 -3.02 -5.10 1.70
C MET A 25 -4.55 -5.02 1.76
N MET A 26 -5.23 -5.35 0.65
CA MET A 26 -6.69 -5.38 0.59
C MET A 26 -7.28 -6.47 1.48
N SER A 27 -6.71 -7.68 1.48
CA SER A 27 -7.20 -8.75 2.35
C SER A 27 -7.01 -8.41 3.83
N MET A 28 -5.85 -7.85 4.20
CA MET A 28 -5.59 -7.34 5.55
C MET A 28 -6.55 -6.21 5.92
N GLY A 29 -6.82 -5.29 5.00
CA GLY A 29 -7.76 -4.19 5.21
C GLY A 29 -9.20 -4.65 5.45
N VAL A 30 -9.66 -5.69 4.73
CA VAL A 30 -10.97 -6.30 4.96
C VAL A 30 -11.05 -6.93 6.35
N LEU A 31 -10.02 -7.70 6.75
CA LEU A 31 -9.97 -8.30 8.09
C LEU A 31 -9.97 -7.24 9.20
N LEU A 32 -9.23 -6.15 9.00
CA LEU A 32 -9.20 -5.02 9.93
C LEU A 32 -10.55 -4.31 9.99
N ALA A 33 -11.24 -4.13 8.86
CA ALA A 33 -12.60 -3.57 8.85
C ALA A 33 -13.59 -4.43 9.66
N PHE A 34 -13.45 -5.75 9.63
CA PHE A 34 -14.21 -6.63 10.53
C PHE A 34 -13.85 -6.38 12.00
N SER A 35 -12.58 -6.19 12.34
CA SER A 35 -12.16 -5.89 13.72
C SER A 35 -12.80 -4.61 14.28
N PHE A 36 -13.02 -3.59 13.45
CA PHE A 36 -13.73 -2.36 13.85
C PHE A 36 -15.17 -2.60 14.32
N VAL A 37 -15.82 -3.69 13.88
CA VAL A 37 -17.18 -4.04 14.31
C VAL A 37 -17.20 -4.58 15.75
N PHE A 38 -16.09 -5.15 16.22
CA PHE A 38 -16.02 -5.85 17.51
C PHE A 38 -15.27 -5.08 18.60
N ILE A 39 -14.42 -4.13 18.25
CA ILE A 39 -13.57 -3.40 19.20
C ILE A 39 -14.18 -2.04 19.55
N SER A 40 -14.47 -1.82 20.84
CA SER A 40 -14.95 -0.52 21.33
C SER A 40 -13.80 0.46 21.60
N PRO A 41 -14.03 1.78 21.53
CA PRO A 41 -13.01 2.80 21.84
C PRO A 41 -12.47 2.76 23.27
N SER A 42 -13.20 2.14 24.20
CA SER A 42 -12.78 1.97 25.59
C SER A 42 -11.87 0.76 25.81
N ASN A 43 -11.65 -0.07 24.78
CA ASN A 43 -10.83 -1.27 24.85
C ASN A 43 -9.34 -0.92 24.66
N GLU A 44 -8.45 -1.58 25.41
CA GLU A 44 -7.00 -1.46 25.30
C GLU A 44 -6.48 -1.82 23.89
N ALA A 45 -7.24 -2.61 23.12
CA ALA A 45 -6.94 -2.96 21.73
C ALA A 45 -7.24 -1.84 20.72
N PHE A 46 -8.02 -0.81 21.08
CA PHE A 46 -8.44 0.25 20.16
C PHE A 46 -7.28 1.06 19.57
N PRO A 47 -6.25 1.47 20.34
CA PRO A 47 -5.09 2.17 19.78
C PRO A 47 -4.32 1.33 18.76
N VAL A 48 -4.19 0.02 19.00
CA VAL A 48 -3.52 -0.91 18.07
C VAL A 48 -4.28 -0.97 16.76
N LEU A 49 -5.60 -1.11 16.82
CA LEU A 49 -6.47 -1.14 15.66
C LEU A 49 -6.40 0.17 14.84
N VAL A 50 -6.27 1.32 15.49
CA VAL A 50 -6.06 2.62 14.80
C VAL A 50 -4.69 2.66 14.11
N ILE A 51 -3.63 2.21 14.77
CA ILE A 51 -2.29 2.15 14.18
C ILE A 51 -2.28 1.24 12.96
N ASP A 52 -2.88 0.05 13.06
CA ASP A 52 -2.98 -0.89 11.94
C ASP A 52 -3.79 -0.30 10.78
N ALA A 53 -4.87 0.44 11.07
CA ALA A 53 -5.64 1.14 10.04
C ALA A 53 -4.79 2.17 9.27
N VAL A 54 -3.96 2.94 9.99
CA VAL A 54 -3.06 3.92 9.39
C VAL A 54 -1.95 3.24 8.59
N LEU A 55 -1.35 2.17 9.12
CA LEU A 55 -0.30 1.43 8.43
C LEU A 55 -0.83 0.78 7.15
N ILE A 56 -2.00 0.13 7.22
CA ILE A 56 -2.63 -0.50 6.05
C ILE A 56 -3.08 0.56 5.04
N GLY A 57 -3.77 1.60 5.49
CA GLY A 57 -4.25 2.67 4.61
C GLY A 57 -3.10 3.42 3.93
N GLY A 58 -2.08 3.80 4.70
CA GLY A 58 -0.91 4.53 4.21
C GLY A 58 -0.08 3.71 3.23
N SER A 59 0.20 2.45 3.54
CA SER A 59 0.95 1.57 2.62
C SER A 59 0.14 1.24 1.36
N THR A 60 -1.16 1.00 1.47
CA THR A 60 -2.04 0.80 0.29
C THR A 60 -1.99 2.02 -0.62
N ALA A 61 -2.18 3.22 -0.08
CA ALA A 61 -2.11 4.45 -0.84
C ALA A 61 -0.73 4.62 -1.51
N PHE A 62 0.35 4.36 -0.77
CA PHE A 62 1.71 4.43 -1.29
C PHE A 62 1.95 3.45 -2.45
N PHE A 63 1.58 2.18 -2.30
CA PHE A 63 1.72 1.18 -3.35
C PHE A 63 0.86 1.49 -4.57
N LEU A 64 -0.36 2.00 -4.37
CA LEU A 64 -1.28 2.36 -5.45
C LEU A 64 -0.75 3.56 -6.24
N VAL A 65 -0.29 4.60 -5.55
CA VAL A 65 0.35 5.78 -6.18
C VAL A 65 1.61 5.36 -6.94
N THR A 66 2.45 4.50 -6.35
CA THR A 66 3.67 3.99 -7.00
C THR A 66 3.34 3.19 -8.25
N TYR A 67 2.38 2.26 -8.16
CA TYR A 67 1.93 1.48 -9.29
C TYR A 67 1.35 2.36 -10.40
N TYR A 68 0.52 3.34 -10.04
CA TYR A 68 -0.07 4.29 -10.99
C TYR A 68 1.01 5.12 -11.69
N TYR A 69 1.98 5.66 -10.91
CA TYR A 69 3.07 6.46 -11.44
C TYR A 69 3.94 5.66 -12.42
N CYS A 70 4.35 4.45 -12.05
CA CYS A 70 5.13 3.58 -12.94
C CYS A 70 4.34 3.13 -14.16
N THR A 71 3.03 2.87 -14.01
CA THR A 71 2.14 2.54 -15.13
C THR A 71 2.02 3.68 -16.13
N LYS A 72 1.81 4.91 -15.63
CA LYS A 72 1.68 6.09 -16.46
C LYS A 72 2.96 6.39 -17.23
N ARG A 73 4.11 6.33 -16.55
CA ARG A 73 5.41 6.50 -17.18
C ARG A 73 5.64 5.51 -18.32
N ALA A 74 5.28 4.24 -18.12
CA ALA A 74 5.40 3.21 -19.15
C ALA A 74 4.42 3.37 -20.33
N MET A 75 3.41 4.24 -20.22
CA MET A 75 2.52 4.60 -21.34
C MET A 75 2.95 5.88 -22.06
N ASP A 76 3.68 6.76 -21.36
CA ASP A 76 4.21 8.02 -21.91
C ASP A 76 5.55 7.81 -22.67
N ASP A 77 6.27 6.72 -22.38
CA ASP A 77 7.44 6.21 -23.13
C ASP A 77 7.02 5.39 -24.36
#